data_AF-A0A6A5E8L0-F1
#
_entry.id   AF-A0A6A5E8L0-F1
#
_cell.length_a   1.000
_cell.length_b   1.000
_cell.length_c   1.000
_cell.angle_alpha   90.00
_cell.angle_beta   90.00
_cell.angle_gamma   90.00
#
_symmetry.space_group_name_H-M   'P 1'
#
loop_
_entity.id
_entity.type
_entity.pdbx_description
1 polymer ?
#
loop_
_entity_poly.entity_id
_entity_poly.type
_entity_poly.pdbx_seq_one_letter_code
_entity_poly.pdbx_strand_id
1 'polypeptide(L)'
;MEDFVKLKLTERQLLELIDTFADCAGLRGSKDYIALMVLPSLIPPAVFRKGRKTVRTTVSDAMKAFIDLKPVGANMVEYLQAAEQTRPYPCTLVLGGEDCCSQAFTVLSEPALEHDSVVQAVHVCVKCFYVFDINFPKQCFSA
;
A
#
# COMPACT_ATOMS: atom_id res chain seq x y z
N MET A 1 -21.75 -4.05 11.17
CA MET A 1 -20.31 -3.70 11.23
C MET A 1 -19.72 -4.46 12.40
N GLU A 2 -19.84 -5.78 12.35
CA GLU A 2 -19.42 -6.73 13.37
C GLU A 2 -18.69 -7.83 12.59
N ASP A 3 -17.62 -8.35 13.19
CA ASP A 3 -16.68 -9.31 12.62
C ASP A 3 -15.51 -8.74 11.78
N PHE A 4 -14.88 -7.67 12.28
CA PHE A 4 -13.41 -7.63 12.16
C PHE A 4 -12.85 -8.77 13.03
N VAL A 5 -12.64 -9.91 12.38
CA VAL A 5 -12.12 -11.16 12.95
C VAL A 5 -10.96 -10.84 13.90
N LYS A 6 -11.16 -11.05 15.21
CA LYS A 6 -10.07 -11.08 16.21
C LYS A 6 -9.24 -12.34 15.99
N LEU A 7 -8.49 -12.39 14.89
CA LEU A 7 -7.41 -13.35 14.71
C LEU A 7 -6.31 -12.95 15.69
N LYS A 8 -6.28 -13.60 16.86
CA LYS A 8 -5.11 -13.58 17.74
C LYS A 8 -4.01 -14.38 17.06
N LEU A 9 -3.30 -13.74 16.14
CA LEU A 9 -2.07 -14.27 15.57
C LEU A 9 -1.00 -14.21 16.65
N THR A 10 -0.33 -15.34 16.89
CA THR A 10 0.93 -15.35 17.64
C THR A 10 2.01 -14.67 16.80
N GLU A 11 3.05 -14.13 17.45
CA GLU A 11 4.18 -13.49 16.76
C GLU A 11 4.80 -14.43 15.70
N ARG A 12 4.91 -15.72 16.02
CA ARG A 12 5.38 -16.74 15.07
C ARG A 12 4.49 -16.87 13.84
N GLN A 13 3.17 -16.93 14.03
CA GLN A 13 2.22 -17.01 12.91
C GLN A 13 2.23 -15.74 12.06
N LEU A 14 2.45 -14.57 12.69
CA LEU A 14 2.61 -13.32 11.97
C LEU A 14 3.88 -13.32 11.11
N LEU A 15 5.01 -13.83 11.64
CA LEU A 15 6.26 -13.95 10.90
C LEU A 15 6.15 -14.95 9.73
N GLU A 16 5.53 -16.12 9.94
CA GLU A 16 5.28 -17.11 8.89
C GLU A 16 4.33 -16.55 7.80
N LEU A 17 3.36 -15.74 8.20
CA LEU A 17 2.44 -15.05 7.29
C LEU A 17 3.17 -13.97 6.47
N ILE A 18 4.03 -13.18 7.11
CA ILE A 18 4.88 -12.18 6.43
C ILE A 18 5.78 -12.87 5.41
N ASP A 19 6.43 -13.97 5.78
CA ASP A 19 7.29 -14.74 4.87
C ASP A 19 6.48 -15.28 3.67
N THR A 20 5.27 -15.79 3.92
CA THR A 20 4.37 -16.28 2.86
C THR A 20 3.96 -15.16 1.90
N PHE A 21 3.61 -13.98 2.42
CA PHE A 21 3.26 -12.84 1.58
C PHE A 21 4.48 -12.29 0.84
N ALA A 22 5.66 -12.29 1.45
CA ALA A 22 6.92 -11.92 0.81
C ALA A 22 7.18 -12.79 -0.42
N ASP A 23 7.07 -14.11 -0.26
CA ASP A 23 7.32 -15.08 -1.31
C ASP A 23 6.32 -14.93 -2.46
N CYS A 24 5.03 -14.73 -2.14
CA CYS A 24 3.99 -14.48 -3.14
C CYS A 24 4.21 -13.17 -3.91
N ALA A 25 4.78 -12.16 -3.24
CA ALA A 25 5.02 -10.83 -3.80
C ALA A 25 6.42 -10.70 -4.44
N GLY A 26 7.28 -11.71 -4.31
CA GLY A 26 8.67 -11.68 -4.78
C GLY A 26 9.57 -10.73 -3.98
N LEU A 27 9.15 -10.29 -2.80
CA LEU A 27 9.88 -9.32 -1.99
C LEU A 27 11.05 -9.98 -1.26
N ARG A 28 12.22 -9.37 -1.35
CA ARG A 28 13.41 -9.70 -0.57
C ARG A 28 13.74 -8.45 0.23
N GLY A 29 14.02 -8.54 1.53
CA GLY A 29 14.16 -7.36 2.39
C GLY A 29 14.06 -7.69 3.87
N SER A 30 14.17 -6.70 4.76
CA SER A 30 13.94 -6.93 6.18
C SER A 30 12.47 -7.30 6.43
N LYS A 31 12.21 -8.15 7.44
CA LYS A 31 10.84 -8.56 7.77
C LYS A 31 9.93 -7.36 8.08
N ASP A 32 10.48 -6.33 8.70
CA ASP A 32 9.76 -5.09 9.00
C ASP A 32 9.36 -4.34 7.72
N TYR A 33 10.25 -4.25 6.74
CA TYR A 33 9.96 -3.63 5.46
C TYR A 33 8.89 -4.42 4.70
N ILE A 34 9.04 -5.74 4.64
CA ILE A 34 8.06 -6.64 4.00
C ILE A 34 6.70 -6.52 4.70
N ALA A 35 6.65 -6.50 6.03
CA ALA A 35 5.41 -6.36 6.80
C ALA A 35 4.63 -5.09 6.40
N LEU A 36 5.32 -3.99 6.17
CA LEU A 36 4.71 -2.74 5.67
C LEU A 36 4.19 -2.89 4.25
N MET A 37 4.96 -3.54 3.37
CA MET A 37 4.59 -3.79 1.98
C MET A 37 3.32 -4.63 1.84
N VAL A 38 3.12 -5.59 2.76
CA VAL A 38 1.99 -6.54 2.73
C VAL A 38 0.78 -6.05 3.53
N LEU A 39 0.88 -4.93 4.26
CA LEU A 39 -0.25 -4.39 5.04
C LEU A 39 -1.56 -4.26 4.23
N PRO A 40 -1.56 -3.86 2.95
CA PRO A 40 -2.77 -3.84 2.12
C PRO A 40 -3.38 -5.22 1.85
N SER A 41 -2.60 -6.30 1.91
CA SER A 41 -3.10 -7.67 1.70
C SER A 41 -3.91 -8.20 2.87
N LEU A 42 -3.76 -7.59 4.05
CA LEU A 42 -4.54 -7.91 5.25
C LEU A 42 -5.98 -7.40 5.15
N ILE A 43 -6.27 -6.54 4.17
CA ILE A 43 -7.62 -6.06 3.89
C ILE A 43 -8.26 -7.01 2.84
N PRO A 44 -9.45 -7.57 3.10
CA PRO A 44 -10.10 -8.46 2.15
C PRO A 44 -10.28 -7.78 0.78
N PRO A 45 -9.92 -8.43 -0.34
CA PRO A 45 -10.07 -7.81 -1.64
C PRO A 45 -11.55 -7.56 -1.96
N ALA A 46 -11.93 -6.28 -2.10
CA ALA A 46 -13.28 -5.92 -2.53
C ALA A 46 -13.58 -6.37 -3.96
N VAL A 47 -14.88 -6.60 -4.18
CA VAL A 47 -15.48 -6.66 -5.50
C VAL A 47 -16.17 -5.32 -5.74
N PHE A 48 -15.80 -4.61 -6.79
CA PHE A 48 -16.41 -3.31 -7.11
C PHE A 48 -16.84 -3.23 -8.57
N ARG A 49 -17.79 -2.33 -8.87
CA ARG A 49 -18.21 -2.06 -10.25
C ARG A 49 -17.37 -0.97 -10.89
N LYS A 50 -16.87 -1.25 -12.10
CA LYS A 50 -16.24 -0.29 -13.00
C LYS A 50 -17.06 -0.24 -14.29
N GLY A 51 -17.96 0.74 -14.37
CA GLY A 51 -18.99 0.79 -15.42
C GLY A 51 -19.92 -0.41 -15.34
N ARG A 52 -20.07 -1.15 -16.46
CA ARG A 52 -20.89 -2.37 -16.53
C ARG A 52 -20.18 -3.64 -16.04
N LYS A 53 -18.87 -3.56 -15.73
CA LYS A 53 -18.06 -4.72 -15.35
C LYS A 53 -17.91 -4.80 -13.83
N THR A 54 -18.07 -6.00 -13.30
CA THR A 54 -17.68 -6.34 -11.93
C THR A 54 -16.21 -6.71 -11.92
N VAL A 55 -15.42 -6.01 -11.11
CA VAL A 55 -13.99 -6.24 -10.95
C VAL A 55 -13.77 -6.86 -9.57
N ARG A 56 -13.10 -8.00 -9.54
CA ARG A 56 -12.59 -8.61 -8.31
C ARG A 56 -11.12 -8.28 -8.20
N THR A 57 -10.75 -7.58 -7.15
CA THR A 57 -9.36 -7.14 -6.97
C THR A 57 -8.48 -8.30 -6.49
N THR A 58 -7.22 -8.33 -6.92
CA THR A 58 -6.23 -9.27 -6.38
C THR A 58 -5.45 -8.63 -5.23
N VAL A 59 -4.76 -9.45 -4.43
CA VAL A 59 -3.82 -8.96 -3.41
C VAL A 59 -2.73 -8.08 -4.01
N SER A 60 -2.20 -8.45 -5.19
CA SER A 60 -1.18 -7.67 -5.90
C SER A 60 -1.69 -6.28 -6.31
N ASP A 61 -2.95 -6.19 -6.75
CA ASP A 61 -3.57 -4.91 -7.10
C ASP A 61 -3.71 -3.99 -5.88
N ALA A 62 -4.11 -4.55 -4.74
CA ALA A 62 -4.23 -3.80 -3.48
C ALA A 62 -2.87 -3.29 -3.00
N MET A 63 -1.82 -4.12 -3.07
CA MET A 63 -0.46 -3.72 -2.73
C MET A 63 0.04 -2.57 -3.62
N LYS A 64 -0.07 -2.71 -4.95
CA LYS A 64 0.36 -1.67 -5.92
C LYS A 64 -0.45 -0.37 -5.83
N ALA A 65 -1.71 -0.46 -5.42
CA ALA A 65 -2.55 0.69 -5.21
C ALA A 65 -2.17 1.46 -3.94
N PHE A 66 -1.64 0.79 -2.92
CA PHE A 66 -1.31 1.42 -1.65
C PHE A 66 0.16 1.85 -1.54
N ILE A 67 1.09 0.99 -1.97
CA ILE A 67 2.52 1.28 -2.04
C ILE A 67 3.01 1.15 -3.48
N ASP A 68 3.55 2.24 -4.00
CA ASP A 68 4.16 2.31 -5.32
C ASP A 68 5.68 2.29 -5.17
N LEU A 69 6.33 1.26 -5.72
CA LEU A 69 7.79 1.16 -5.76
C LEU A 69 8.30 1.77 -7.06
N LYS A 70 9.29 2.66 -6.96
CA LYS A 70 10.02 3.21 -8.10
C LYS A 70 11.52 3.13 -7.87
N PRO A 71 12.34 2.93 -8.92
CA PRO A 71 13.78 2.94 -8.78
C PRO A 71 14.29 4.31 -8.31
N VAL A 72 15.44 4.32 -7.64
CA VAL A 72 16.16 5.56 -7.32
C VAL A 72 16.47 6.31 -8.61
N GLY A 73 16.25 7.63 -8.62
CA GLY A 73 16.42 8.47 -9.81
C GLY A 73 15.17 8.55 -10.70
N ALA A 74 14.04 7.96 -10.30
CA ALA A 74 12.76 8.20 -10.96
C ALA A 74 12.42 9.69 -11.01
N ASN A 75 11.89 10.15 -12.15
CA ASN A 75 11.49 11.54 -12.33
C ASN A 75 10.24 11.83 -11.49
N MET A 76 10.45 12.46 -10.34
CA MET A 76 9.37 12.79 -9.39
C MET A 76 8.33 13.74 -9.99
N VAL A 77 8.74 14.68 -10.85
CA VAL A 77 7.81 15.64 -11.47
C VAL A 77 6.86 14.91 -12.41
N GLU A 78 7.40 14.06 -13.29
CA GLU A 78 6.61 13.24 -14.21
C GLU A 78 5.71 12.26 -13.44
N TYR A 79 6.23 11.67 -12.36
CA TYR A 79 5.44 10.78 -11.51
C TYR A 79 4.24 11.50 -10.90
N LEU A 80 4.44 12.69 -10.31
CA LEU A 80 3.37 13.43 -9.64
C LEU A 80 2.31 13.92 -10.63
N GLN A 81 2.73 14.38 -11.82
CA GLN A 81 1.80 14.74 -12.90
C GLN A 81 0.95 13.55 -13.36
N ALA A 82 1.56 12.36 -13.49
CA ALA A 82 0.82 11.17 -13.85
C ALA A 82 -0.13 10.72 -12.72
N ALA A 83 0.32 10.81 -11.46
CA ALA A 83 -0.47 10.46 -10.29
C ALA A 83 -1.69 11.39 -10.15
N GLU A 84 -1.55 12.69 -10.37
CA GLU A 84 -2.64 13.66 -10.34
C GLU A 84 -3.79 13.26 -11.28
N GLN A 85 -3.46 12.79 -12.48
CA GLN A 85 -4.45 12.42 -13.49
C GLN A 85 -5.08 11.05 -13.27
N THR A 86 -4.35 10.12 -12.64
CA THR A 86 -4.72 8.69 -12.63
C THR A 86 -5.04 8.14 -11.24
N ARG A 87 -4.67 8.87 -10.18
CA ARG A 87 -4.68 8.39 -8.79
C ARG A 87 -5.35 9.41 -7.87
N PRO A 88 -6.69 9.39 -7.76
CA PRO A 88 -7.44 10.34 -6.91
C PRO A 88 -7.41 9.99 -5.41
N TYR A 89 -6.40 9.23 -4.96
CA TYR A 89 -6.33 8.69 -3.60
C TYR A 89 -4.88 8.65 -3.08
N PRO A 90 -4.69 8.76 -1.76
CA PRO A 90 -3.37 8.71 -1.14
C PRO A 90 -2.61 7.44 -1.51
N CYS A 91 -1.29 7.52 -1.63
CA CYS A 91 -0.44 6.33 -1.64
C CYS A 91 0.91 6.60 -1.00
N THR A 92 1.57 5.54 -0.57
CA THR A 92 2.98 5.59 -0.21
C THR A 92 3.82 5.37 -1.45
N LEU A 93 4.68 6.32 -1.80
CA LEU A 93 5.70 6.13 -2.82
C LEU A 93 7.02 5.80 -2.13
N VAL A 94 7.65 4.72 -2.55
CA VAL A 94 8.99 4.34 -2.09
C VAL A 94 9.95 4.43 -3.28
N LEU A 95 10.97 5.26 -3.14
CA LEU A 95 12.10 5.27 -4.07
C LEU A 95 13.17 4.31 -3.52
N GLY A 96 13.45 3.25 -4.27
CA GLY A 96 14.30 2.18 -3.80
C GLY A 96 14.17 0.93 -4.66
N GLY A 97 14.73 -0.16 -4.14
CA GLY A 97 14.56 -1.50 -4.69
C GLY A 97 13.56 -2.31 -3.87
N GLU A 98 13.37 -3.56 -4.28
CA GLU A 98 12.63 -4.55 -3.48
C GLU A 98 13.32 -4.79 -2.14
N ASP A 99 14.65 -4.69 -2.09
CA ASP A 99 15.49 -4.97 -0.91
C ASP A 99 15.64 -3.80 0.07
N CYS A 100 15.53 -2.56 -0.40
CA CYS A 100 15.78 -1.40 0.42
C CYS A 100 15.03 -0.16 -0.06
N CYS A 101 14.59 0.64 0.91
CA CYS A 101 14.08 1.98 0.68
C CYS A 101 15.22 3.00 0.81
N SER A 102 15.34 3.89 -0.16
CA SER A 102 16.20 5.06 -0.09
C SER A 102 15.43 6.29 0.38
N GLN A 103 14.22 6.50 -0.15
CA GLN A 103 13.32 7.59 0.24
C GLN A 103 11.87 7.10 0.27
N ALA A 104 11.08 7.68 1.15
CA ALA A 104 9.67 7.36 1.31
C ALA A 104 8.83 8.64 1.33
N PHE A 105 7.70 8.61 0.62
CA PHE A 105 6.80 9.74 0.51
C PHE A 105 5.35 9.29 0.71
N THR A 106 4.51 10.16 1.27
CA THR A 106 3.07 10.07 1.11
C THR A 106 2.64 11.03 0.00
N VAL A 107 2.00 10.50 -1.03
CA VAL A 107 1.52 11.27 -2.19
C VAL A 107 0.02 11.48 -2.05
N LEU A 108 -0.39 12.76 -1.99
CA LEU A 108 -1.77 13.21 -1.76
C LEU A 108 -2.12 14.30 -2.77
N SER A 109 -2.55 13.97 -4.00
CA SER A 109 -3.00 14.94 -5.02
C SER A 109 -2.10 16.18 -5.24
N GLU A 110 -0.84 16.13 -4.81
CA GLU A 110 0.11 17.23 -4.51
C GLU A 110 -0.08 17.95 -3.15
N PRO A 111 1.01 18.18 -2.38
CA PRO A 111 2.40 17.77 -2.61
C PRO A 111 2.70 16.32 -2.16
N ALA A 112 3.83 15.77 -2.62
CA ALA A 112 4.42 14.59 -2.00
C ALA A 112 5.13 14.98 -0.70
N LEU A 113 4.73 14.37 0.41
CA LEU A 113 5.34 14.59 1.72
C LEU A 113 6.43 13.56 1.95
N GLU A 114 7.68 14.00 2.06
CA GLU A 114 8.82 13.13 2.39
C GLU A 114 8.81 12.72 3.86
N HIS A 115 9.29 11.52 4.13
CA HIS A 115 9.35 10.93 5.46
C HIS A 115 10.72 10.28 5.72
N ASP A 116 11.13 10.23 7.00
CA ASP A 116 12.40 9.61 7.42
C ASP A 116 12.37 8.08 7.29
N SER A 117 11.19 7.49 7.10
CA SER A 117 11.03 6.04 6.95
C SER A 117 9.74 5.64 6.23
N VAL A 118 9.75 4.42 5.67
CA VAL A 118 8.57 3.79 5.06
C VAL A 118 7.44 3.63 6.08
N VAL A 119 7.77 3.31 7.34
CA VAL A 119 6.80 3.18 8.43
C VAL A 119 6.01 4.47 8.60
N GLN A 120 6.70 5.61 8.63
CA GLN A 120 6.06 6.92 8.77
C GLN A 120 5.16 7.23 7.56
N ALA A 121 5.65 7.01 6.33
CA ALA A 121 4.88 7.24 5.12
C ALA A 121 3.61 6.37 5.04
N VAL A 122 3.74 5.08 5.37
CA VAL A 122 2.60 4.16 5.46
C VAL A 122 1.61 4.62 6.53
N HIS A 123 2.09 4.99 7.72
CA HIS A 123 1.23 5.44 8.81
C HIS A 123 0.46 6.72 8.47
N VAL A 124 1.09 7.70 7.81
CA VAL A 124 0.40 8.90 7.32
C VAL A 124 -0.63 8.53 6.25
N CYS A 125 -0.26 7.69 5.29
CA CYS A 125 -1.16 7.18 4.27
C CYS A 125 -2.40 6.50 4.88
N VAL A 126 -2.22 5.60 5.87
CA VAL A 126 -3.32 4.99 6.64
C VAL A 126 -4.20 6.05 7.31
N LYS A 127 -3.61 7.06 7.96
CA LYS A 127 -4.39 8.15 8.59
C LYS A 127 -5.20 8.95 7.58
N CYS A 128 -4.68 9.23 6.39
CA CYS A 128 -5.42 9.86 5.30
C CYS A 128 -6.74 9.14 5.05
N PHE A 129 -6.72 7.82 5.08
CA PHE A 129 -7.92 7.03 4.84
C PHE A 129 -8.83 6.88 6.05
N TYR A 130 -8.30 6.51 7.22
CA TYR A 130 -9.13 6.12 8.36
C TYR A 130 -9.47 7.27 9.33
N VAL A 131 -8.69 8.35 9.29
CA VAL A 131 -8.88 9.51 10.19
C VAL A 131 -9.44 10.69 9.43
N PHE A 132 -8.91 10.96 8.24
CA PHE A 132 -9.33 12.09 7.42
C PHE A 132 -10.43 11.74 6.41
N ASP A 133 -10.89 10.47 6.38
CA ASP A 133 -11.94 9.95 5.50
C ASP A 133 -11.69 10.24 4.01
N ILE A 134 -10.41 10.33 3.61
CA ILE A 134 -10.03 10.39 2.20
C ILE A 134 -10.28 8.99 1.63
N ASN A 135 -10.92 8.90 0.47
CA ASN A 135 -11.35 7.61 -0.08
C ASN A 135 -10.16 6.69 -0.40
N PHE A 136 -10.19 5.44 0.10
CA PHE A 136 -9.27 4.38 -0.35
C PHE A 136 -9.39 4.14 -1.86
N PRO A 137 -8.29 3.72 -2.54
CA PRO A 137 -8.42 3.05 -3.82
C PRO A 137 -9.48 1.95 -3.75
N LYS A 138 -10.30 1.82 -4.80
CA LYS A 138 -11.34 0.77 -4.86
C LYS A 138 -10.79 -0.64 -4.68
N GLN A 139 -9.52 -0.80 -5.05
CA GLN A 139 -8.70 -1.99 -4.93
C GLN A 139 -8.41 -2.40 -3.48
N CYS A 140 -8.58 -1.48 -2.53
CA CYS A 140 -8.21 -1.62 -1.12
C CYS A 140 -9.40 -1.59 -0.15
N PHE A 141 -10.63 -1.33 -0.61
CA PHE A 141 -11.80 -1.44 0.28
C PHE A 141 -12.09 -2.90 0.61
N SER A 142 -12.72 -3.13 1.77
CA SER A 142 -13.44 -4.36 2.09
C SER A 142 -14.93 -4.16 1.77
N ALA A 143 -15.57 -5.16 1.14
CA ALA A 143 -17.03 -5.20 1.01
C ALA A 143 -17.70 -5.64 2.31
#